data_AF-A0A328BK51-F1
#
_entry.id   AF-A0A328BK51-F1
#
_cell.length_a   1.000
_cell.length_b   1.000
_cell.length_c   1.000
_cell.angle_alpha   90.00
_cell.angle_beta   90.00
_cell.angle_gamma   90.00
#
_symmetry.space_group_name_H-M   'P 1'
#
loop_
_entity.id
_entity.type
_entity.pdbx_description
1 polymer ?
#
loop_
_entity_poly.entity_id
_entity_poly.type
_entity_poly.pdbx_seq_one_letter_code
_entity_poly.pdbx_strand_id
1 'polypeptide(L)'
;MADGSRQLVRDWAYGEARLGWATAARSSLWARCGCGREAAIDPHPWLSQGLSRQTLHDLEHRLRCVCGARQASLEIRGLAEAPGGGAGGIHVFR
;
A
#
# COMPACT_ATOMS: atom_id res chain seq x y z
N MET A 1 -16.72 -26.89 -10.08
CA MET A 1 -15.96 -25.95 -10.92
C MET A 1 -15.31 -24.94 -9.98
N ALA A 2 -14.00 -24.71 -10.10
CA ALA A 2 -13.10 -24.32 -9.01
C ALA A 2 -13.13 -22.83 -8.59
N ASP A 3 -13.10 -22.58 -7.28
CA ASP A 3 -12.84 -21.28 -6.62
C ASP A 3 -11.35 -20.93 -6.76
N GLY A 4 -10.98 -20.29 -7.87
CA GLY A 4 -9.59 -19.96 -8.22
C GLY A 4 -9.17 -18.52 -7.89
N SER A 5 -10.02 -17.72 -7.24
CA SER A 5 -9.84 -16.26 -7.16
C SER A 5 -9.12 -15.78 -5.90
N ARG A 6 -8.96 -16.65 -4.89
CA ARG A 6 -8.47 -16.28 -3.55
C ARG A 6 -6.96 -16.47 -3.34
N GLN A 7 -6.28 -17.13 -4.27
CA GLN A 7 -4.86 -17.48 -4.10
C GLN A 7 -3.90 -16.35 -4.53
N LEU A 8 -4.34 -15.43 -5.42
CA LEU A 8 -3.46 -14.42 -6.00
C LEU A 8 -3.04 -13.32 -5.00
N VAL A 9 -3.91 -12.99 -4.02
CA VAL A 9 -3.64 -11.93 -3.03
C VAL A 9 -2.52 -12.30 -2.06
N ARG A 10 -2.21 -13.60 -1.87
CA ARG A 10 -1.39 -14.07 -0.74
C ARG A 10 0.10 -14.29 -1.06
N ASP A 11 0.51 -14.15 -2.32
CA ASP A 11 1.88 -14.46 -2.76
C ASP A 11 2.68 -13.23 -3.22
N TRP A 12 2.09 -12.03 -3.23
CA TRP A 12 2.83 -10.82 -3.55
C TRP A 12 3.62 -10.34 -2.35
N ALA A 13 4.85 -10.84 -2.29
CA ALA A 13 5.87 -10.47 -1.33
C ALA A 13 5.89 -8.94 -1.12
N TYR A 14 5.64 -8.58 0.14
CA TYR A 14 5.97 -7.31 0.77
C TYR A 14 7.14 -6.61 0.05
N GLY A 15 6.88 -5.47 -0.58
CA GLY A 15 7.93 -4.54 -1.04
C GLY A 15 8.46 -4.71 -2.46
N GLU A 16 8.44 -5.89 -3.10
CA GLU A 16 9.03 -6.09 -4.45
C GLU A 16 8.08 -5.74 -5.61
N ALA A 17 6.77 -5.69 -5.34
CA ALA A 17 5.79 -5.29 -6.34
C ALA A 17 6.03 -3.84 -6.80
N ARG A 18 5.97 -3.60 -8.12
CA ARG A 18 6.01 -2.24 -8.67
C ARG A 18 4.66 -1.56 -8.50
N LEU A 19 4.70 -0.26 -8.19
CA LEU A 19 3.51 0.56 -7.98
C LEU A 19 2.50 0.42 -9.13
N GLY A 20 2.96 0.55 -10.38
CA GLY A 20 2.09 0.50 -11.55
C GLY A 20 1.35 -0.82 -11.73
N TRP A 21 1.95 -1.93 -11.26
CA TRP A 21 1.30 -3.24 -11.26
C TRP A 21 0.29 -3.37 -10.12
N ALA A 22 0.63 -2.89 -8.93
CA ALA A 22 -0.28 -2.87 -7.77
C ALA A 22 -1.57 -2.11 -8.09
N THR A 23 -1.47 -1.00 -8.82
CA THR A 23 -2.62 -0.18 -9.21
C THR A 23 -3.40 -0.74 -10.40
N ALA A 24 -2.74 -1.47 -11.30
CA ALA A 24 -3.42 -2.10 -12.44
C ALA A 24 -4.38 -3.22 -12.02
N ALA A 25 -4.11 -3.86 -10.88
CA ALA A 25 -4.92 -4.96 -10.34
C ALA A 25 -6.19 -4.52 -9.59
N ARG A 26 -6.60 -3.24 -9.64
CA ARG A 26 -7.71 -2.67 -8.83
C ARG A 26 -7.53 -2.92 -7.31
N SER A 27 -6.28 -3.03 -6.87
CA SER A 27 -5.96 -3.23 -5.46
C SER A 27 -5.82 -1.91 -4.72
N SER A 28 -6.12 -1.92 -3.42
CA SER A 28 -5.89 -0.77 -2.54
C SER A 28 -4.50 -0.88 -1.93
N LEU A 29 -3.76 0.24 -1.91
CA LEU A 29 -2.53 0.33 -1.15
C LEU A 29 -2.83 0.71 0.29
N TRP A 30 -2.19 0.00 1.20
CA TRP A 30 -2.28 0.23 2.63
C TRP A 30 -0.90 0.48 3.19
N ALA A 31 -0.79 1.49 4.04
CA ALA A 31 0.39 1.72 4.84
C ALA A 31 0.14 1.28 6.27
N ARG A 32 1.13 0.60 6.85
CA ARG A 32 1.15 0.22 8.26
C ARG A 32 2.40 0.77 8.93
N CYS A 33 2.20 1.53 10.00
CA CYS A 33 3.29 2.01 10.83
C CYS A 33 3.55 1.03 11.98
N GLY A 34 4.80 0.91 12.43
CA GLY A 34 5.18 0.14 13.61
C GLY A 34 4.49 0.58 14.92
N CYS A 35 3.88 1.78 14.94
CA CYS A 35 3.05 2.24 16.06
C CYS A 35 1.64 1.62 16.09
N GLY A 36 1.30 0.75 15.14
CA GLY A 36 -0.01 0.10 15.04
C GLY A 36 -1.08 0.91 14.28
N ARG A 37 -0.72 2.04 13.67
CA ARG A 37 -1.63 2.80 12.79
C ARG A 37 -1.57 2.25 11.38
N GLU A 38 -2.73 2.20 10.74
CA GLU A 38 -2.89 1.79 9.35
C GLU A 38 -3.66 2.88 8.59
N ALA A 39 -3.33 3.11 7.32
CA ALA A 39 -4.10 4.02 6.47
C ALA A 39 -4.08 3.55 5.01
N ALA A 40 -5.19 3.77 4.31
CA ALA A 40 -5.23 3.61 2.86
C ALA A 40 -4.42 4.74 2.20
N ILE A 41 -3.54 4.37 1.27
CA ILE A 41 -2.69 5.30 0.54
C ILE A 41 -3.20 5.41 -0.88
N ASP A 42 -3.48 6.63 -1.31
CA ASP A 42 -3.81 6.90 -2.70
C ASP A 42 -2.52 6.88 -3.55
N PRO A 43 -2.44 6.05 -4.60
CA PRO A 43 -1.27 5.96 -5.48
C PRO A 43 -1.20 7.05 -6.55
N HIS A 44 -2.30 7.78 -6.80
CA HIS A 44 -2.38 8.79 -7.86
C HIS A 44 -1.28 9.87 -7.80
N PRO A 45 -0.86 10.42 -6.64
CA PRO A 45 0.24 11.37 -6.60
C PRO A 45 1.56 10.77 -7.09
N TRP A 46 1.87 9.52 -6.73
CA TRP A 46 3.08 8.85 -7.19
C TRP A 46 3.02 8.48 -8.68
N LEU A 47 1.86 8.03 -9.16
CA LEU A 47 1.65 7.76 -10.58
C LEU A 47 1.80 9.03 -11.43
N SER A 48 1.23 10.14 -10.96
CA SER A 48 1.34 11.45 -11.63
C SER A 48 2.78 11.98 -11.66
N GLN A 49 3.62 11.54 -10.71
CA GLN A 49 5.05 11.83 -10.68
C GLN A 49 5.91 10.87 -11.52
N GLY A 50 5.29 9.89 -12.20
CA GLY A 50 6.01 8.90 -13.00
C GLY A 50 6.69 7.79 -12.18
N LEU A 51 6.34 7.64 -10.89
CA LEU A 51 6.94 6.63 -9.99
C LEU A 51 6.32 5.23 -10.16
N SER A 52 5.59 4.98 -11.25
CA SER A 52 4.94 3.69 -11.53
C SER A 52 5.91 2.50 -11.59
N ARG A 53 7.19 2.75 -11.91
CA ARG A 53 8.23 1.72 -11.97
C ARG A 53 8.94 1.48 -10.62
N GLN A 54 8.74 2.36 -9.64
CA GLN A 54 9.30 2.19 -8.31
C GLN A 54 8.64 1.01 -7.61
N THR A 55 9.43 0.30 -6.81
CA THR A 55 8.94 -0.75 -5.93
C THR A 55 8.19 -0.13 -4.75
N LEU A 56 7.26 -0.87 -4.16
CA LEU A 56 6.57 -0.41 -2.95
C LEU A 56 7.57 -0.10 -1.84
N HIS A 57 8.61 -0.92 -1.67
CA HIS A 57 9.65 -0.70 -0.66
C HIS A 57 10.32 0.69 -0.76
N ASP A 58 10.62 1.17 -1.97
CA ASP A 58 11.18 2.52 -2.15
C ASP A 58 10.20 3.62 -1.73
N LEU A 59 8.90 3.38 -1.96
CA LEU A 59 7.83 4.31 -1.62
C LEU A 59 7.50 4.33 -0.12
N GLU A 60 7.86 3.29 0.64
CA GLU A 60 7.68 3.23 2.11
C GLU A 60 8.38 4.39 2.81
N HIS A 61 9.55 4.81 2.31
CA HIS A 61 10.32 5.95 2.83
C HIS A 61 9.67 7.31 2.55
N ARG A 62 8.64 7.36 1.69
CA ARG A 62 7.85 8.56 1.34
C ARG A 62 6.58 8.69 2.18
N LEU A 63 6.41 7.83 3.17
CA LEU A 63 5.28 7.85 4.09
C LEU A 63 5.67 8.45 5.44
N ARG A 64 4.79 9.27 5.98
CA ARG A 64 4.90 9.83 7.33
C ARG A 64 3.71 9.44 8.16
N CYS A 65 3.99 8.89 9.34
CA CYS A 65 2.96 8.68 10.34
C CYS A 65 2.88 9.89 11.28
N VAL A 66 1.68 10.20 11.78
CA VAL A 66 1.44 11.22 12.81
C VAL A 66 2.13 10.91 14.13
N CYS A 67 2.60 9.67 14.34
CA CYS A 67 3.45 9.32 15.48
C CYS A 67 4.89 9.84 15.36
N GLY A 68 5.27 10.41 14.21
CA GLY A 68 6.64 10.86 13.91
C GLY A 68 7.47 9.87 13.11
N ALA A 69 6.96 8.65 12.85
CA ALA A 69 7.69 7.67 12.04
C ALA A 69 7.91 8.18 10.61
N ARG A 70 9.13 7.93 10.14
CA ARG A 70 9.65 8.43 8.86
C ARG A 70 9.49 7.46 7.69
N GLN A 71 8.91 6.30 7.96
CA GLN A 71 8.66 5.19 7.05
C GLN A 71 7.43 4.44 7.56
N ALA A 72 6.65 3.88 6.63
CA ALA A 72 5.58 2.93 6.93
C ALA A 72 5.59 1.82 5.89
N SER A 73 5.31 0.59 6.30
CA SER A 73 5.31 -0.56 5.40
C SER A 73 4.11 -0.51 4.45
N LEU A 74 4.32 -0.82 3.18
CA LEU A 74 3.29 -0.80 2.15
C LEU A 74 2.81 -2.21 1.82
N GLU A 75 1.49 -2.38 1.86
CA GLU A 75 0.81 -3.63 1.57
C GLU A 75 -0.20 -3.43 0.44
N ILE A 76 -0.30 -4.42 -0.44
CA ILE A 76 -1.36 -4.50 -1.45
C ILE A 76 -2.48 -5.34 -0.84
N ARG A 77 -3.64 -4.73 -0.58
CA ARG A 77 -4.82 -5.47 -0.10
C ARG A 77 -5.95 -5.39 -1.14
N GLY A 78 -6.73 -6.46 -1.23
CA GLY A 78 -7.93 -6.47 -2.05
C GLY A 78 -8.94 -5.46 -1.54
N LEU A 79 -9.71 -4.82 -2.43
CA LEU A 79 -10.73 -3.81 -2.10
C LEU A 79 -11.76 -4.31 -1.05
N ALA A 80 -11.92 -5.63 -0.91
CA ALA A 80 -12.84 -6.27 0.04
C ALA A 80 -12.30 -6.37 1.49
N GLU A 81 -11.04 -6.03 1.75
CA GLU A 81 -10.35 -6.22 3.04
C GLU A 81 -10.05 -4.88 3.73
N ALA A 82 -10.99 -3.93 3.69
CA ALA A 82 -10.85 -2.70 4.46
C ALA A 82 -11.02 -3.01 5.97
N PRO A 83 -10.00 -2.85 6.83
CA PRO A 83 -10.14 -3.02 8.28
C PRO A 83 -11.18 -2.05 8.85
N GLY A 84 -12.07 -2.58 9.68
CA GLY A 84 -13.17 -1.84 10.32
C GLY A 84 -12.77 -0.87 11.44
N GLY A 85 -11.48 -0.53 11.60
CA GLY A 85 -10.98 0.25 12.73
C GLY A 85 -9.91 1.25 12.34
N GLY A 86 -10.27 2.53 12.32
CA GLY A 86 -9.31 3.65 12.44
C GLY A 86 -8.28 3.80 11.33
N ALA A 87 -8.71 3.73 10.06
CA ALA A 87 -7.83 4.10 8.93
C ALA A 87 -7.46 5.59 9.04
N GLY A 88 -6.20 5.91 9.31
CA GLY A 88 -5.75 7.30 9.35
C GLY A 88 -4.45 7.57 10.08
N GLY A 89 -3.87 8.74 9.77
CA GLY A 89 -2.64 9.20 10.40
C GLY A 89 -1.35 8.76 9.70
N ILE A 90 -1.43 8.16 8.51
CA ILE A 90 -0.28 8.04 7.61
C ILE A 90 -0.59 8.80 6.33
N HIS A 91 0.34 9.66 5.90
CA HIS A 91 0.21 10.46 4.69
C HIS A 91 1.48 10.36 3.84
N VAL A 92 1.29 10.55 2.54
CA VAL A 92 2.39 10.69 1.59
C VAL A 92 2.97 12.09 1.74
N PHE A 93 4.29 12.20 1.90
CA PHE A 93 4.98 13.48 1.80
C PHE A 93 5.75 13.56 0.48
N ARG A 94 5.78 14.75 -0.11
CA ARG A 94 6.41 15.03 -1.40
C ARG A 94 7.91 15.26 -1.25
#